data_AF-A0A541B9V7-F1
#
_entry.id   AF-A0A541B9V7-F1
#
_cell.length_a   1.000
_cell.length_b   1.000
_cell.length_c   1.000
_cell.angle_alpha   90.00
_cell.angle_beta   90.00
_cell.angle_gamma   90.00
#
_symmetry.space_group_name_H-M   'P 1'
#
loop_
_entity.id
_entity.type
_entity.pdbx_description
1 polymer ?
#
loop_
_entity_poly.entity_id
_entity_poly.type
_entity_poly.pdbx_seq_one_letter_code
_entity_poly.pdbx_strand_id
1 'polypeptide(L)'
;MLDSIWDLFWYTLVVFAFVAYLLILFQVLTDLFRDRTMSSVARILWIIGLILLPYLTAFAYLLTRGRGIAERNRESHEEAKQAADAYIRDVAGRSGAAQIADAKALLDAGTISQAEFDQLKAKALA
;
A
#
# COMPACT_ATOMS: atom_id res chain seq x y z
N MET A 1 -18.13 -37.62 -22.44
CA MET A 1 -17.44 -37.17 -21.21
C MET A 1 -17.76 -35.72 -20.83
N LEU A 2 -18.18 -34.87 -21.77
CA LEU A 2 -18.91 -33.63 -21.43
C LEU A 2 -20.33 -33.81 -21.97
N ASP A 3 -21.13 -34.60 -21.27
CA ASP A 3 -22.41 -35.06 -21.81
C ASP A 3 -23.57 -34.12 -21.40
N SER A 4 -23.30 -33.13 -20.53
CA SER A 4 -24.26 -32.09 -20.09
C SER A 4 -23.60 -30.73 -19.84
N ILE A 5 -24.38 -29.63 -19.99
CA ILE A 5 -24.00 -28.27 -19.57
C ILE A 5 -23.60 -28.24 -18.08
N TRP A 6 -24.24 -29.08 -17.27
CA TRP A 6 -23.92 -29.21 -15.85
C TRP A 6 -22.52 -29.77 -15.62
N ASP A 7 -22.11 -30.77 -16.43
CA ASP A 7 -20.75 -31.31 -16.37
C ASP A 7 -19.73 -30.24 -16.75
N LEU A 8 -20.01 -29.48 -17.82
CA LEU A 8 -19.15 -28.36 -18.23
C LEU A 8 -18.97 -27.32 -17.12
N PHE A 9 -20.06 -26.93 -16.45
CA PHE A 9 -20.00 -26.01 -15.31
C PHE A 9 -19.17 -26.59 -14.16
N TRP A 10 -19.40 -27.87 -13.81
CA TRP A 10 -18.66 -28.54 -12.76
C TRP A 10 -17.17 -28.66 -13.07
N TYR A 11 -16.81 -29.09 -14.28
CA TYR A 11 -15.42 -29.13 -14.73
C TYR A 11 -14.77 -27.75 -14.71
N THR A 12 -15.49 -26.71 -15.15
CA THR A 12 -15.00 -25.33 -15.09
C THR A 12 -14.72 -24.91 -13.66
N LEU A 13 -15.62 -25.22 -12.72
CA LEU A 13 -15.45 -24.92 -11.30
C LEU A 13 -14.26 -25.68 -10.68
N VAL A 14 -14.10 -26.97 -11.01
CA VAL A 14 -12.97 -27.78 -10.55
C VAL A 14 -11.64 -27.26 -11.11
N VAL A 15 -11.59 -26.92 -12.40
CA VAL A 15 -10.39 -26.34 -13.03
C VAL A 15 -10.08 -24.98 -12.42
N PHE A 16 -11.08 -24.13 -12.22
CA PHE A 16 -10.91 -22.84 -11.55
C PHE A 16 -10.37 -23.02 -10.12
N ALA A 17 -10.96 -23.92 -9.33
CA ALA A 17 -10.49 -24.22 -7.98
C ALA A 17 -9.07 -24.78 -7.97
N PHE A 18 -8.72 -25.62 -8.94
CA PHE A 18 -7.37 -26.14 -9.11
C PHE A 18 -6.36 -25.04 -9.47
N VAL A 19 -6.69 -24.16 -10.41
CA VAL A 19 -5.84 -23.01 -10.75
C VAL A 19 -5.68 -22.07 -9.55
N ALA A 20 -6.77 -21.74 -8.85
CA ALA A 20 -6.72 -20.94 -7.63
C ALA A 20 -5.85 -21.59 -6.55
N TYR A 21 -5.95 -22.91 -6.38
CA TYR A 21 -5.08 -23.68 -5.50
C TYR A 21 -3.60 -23.55 -5.90
N LEU A 22 -3.27 -23.70 -7.19
CA LEU A 22 -1.89 -23.54 -7.66
C LEU A 22 -1.37 -22.13 -7.41
N LEU A 23 -2.19 -21.09 -7.63
CA LEU A 23 -1.81 -19.71 -7.33
C LEU A 23 -1.46 -19.54 -5.84
N ILE A 24 -2.30 -20.06 -4.94
CA ILE A 24 -2.05 -20.03 -3.49
C ILE A 24 -0.80 -20.84 -3.15
N LEU A 25 -0.63 -22.02 -3.72
CA LEU A 25 0.53 -22.88 -3.50
C LEU A 25 1.83 -22.15 -3.86
N PHE A 26 1.91 -21.57 -5.06
CA PHE A 26 3.09 -20.82 -5.49
C PHE A 26 3.32 -19.57 -4.63
N GLN A 27 2.25 -18.89 -4.23
CA GLN A 27 2.35 -17.73 -3.33
C GLN A 27 2.92 -18.13 -1.96
N VAL A 28 2.40 -19.20 -1.37
CA VAL A 28 2.88 -19.76 -0.10
C VAL A 28 4.34 -20.18 -0.22
N LEU A 29 4.71 -20.92 -1.26
CA LEU A 29 6.10 -21.31 -1.50
C LEU A 29 7.02 -20.09 -1.63
N THR A 30 6.64 -19.10 -2.44
CA THR A 30 7.43 -17.88 -2.63
C THR A 30 7.61 -17.11 -1.33
N ASP A 31 6.53 -16.93 -0.55
CA ASP A 31 6.57 -16.28 0.76
C ASP A 31 7.49 -17.02 1.74
N LEU A 32 7.40 -18.36 1.75
CA LEU A 32 8.20 -19.24 2.57
C LEU A 32 9.70 -19.11 2.29
N PHE A 33 10.08 -18.95 1.02
CA PHE A 33 11.47 -18.72 0.60
C PHE A 33 11.93 -17.27 0.80
N ARG A 34 11.03 -16.28 0.59
CA ARG A 34 11.34 -14.85 0.75
C ARG A 34 11.60 -14.48 2.20
N ASP A 35 10.92 -15.14 3.14
CA ASP A 35 11.13 -14.92 4.56
C ASP A 35 12.49 -15.48 5.01
N ARG A 36 13.44 -14.56 5.23
CA ARG A 36 14.80 -14.87 5.69
C ARG A 36 14.88 -15.10 7.21
N THR A 37 13.83 -14.79 7.95
CA THR A 37 13.78 -14.93 9.41
C THR A 37 13.27 -16.30 9.83
N MET A 38 12.60 -17.03 8.93
CA MET A 38 12.05 -18.35 9.23
C MET A 38 13.13 -19.43 9.22
N SER A 39 13.08 -20.31 10.23
CA SER A 39 13.97 -21.46 10.31
C SER A 39 13.78 -22.43 9.15
N SER A 40 14.88 -23.02 8.67
CA SER A 40 14.86 -24.01 7.60
C SER A 40 13.99 -25.23 7.93
N VAL A 41 13.89 -25.60 9.21
CA VAL A 41 13.05 -26.72 9.67
C VAL A 41 11.55 -26.38 9.53
N ALA A 42 11.14 -25.17 9.92
CA ALA A 42 9.76 -24.73 9.76
C ALA A 42 9.36 -24.70 8.28
N ARG A 43 10.28 -24.26 7.40
CA ARG A 43 10.11 -24.32 5.93
C ARG A 43 9.79 -25.72 5.43
N ILE A 44 10.57 -26.71 5.87
CA ILE A 44 10.39 -28.11 5.45
C ILE A 44 9.03 -28.65 5.94
N LEU A 45 8.63 -28.36 7.18
CA LEU A 45 7.34 -28.81 7.72
C LEU A 45 6.15 -28.27 6.91
N TRP A 46 6.19 -26.99 6.51
CA TRP A 46 5.16 -26.41 5.67
C TRP A 46 5.09 -27.06 4.29
N ILE A 47 6.23 -27.37 3.68
CA ILE A 47 6.29 -28.05 2.39
C ILE A 47 5.72 -29.47 2.50
N ILE A 48 6.10 -30.23 3.53
CA ILE A 48 5.55 -31.57 3.78
C ILE A 48 4.03 -31.50 3.99
N GLY A 49 3.57 -30.53 4.78
CA GLY A 49 2.14 -30.31 5.00
C GLY A 49 1.39 -30.01 3.70
N LEU A 50 1.96 -29.20 2.80
CA LEU A 50 1.36 -28.88 1.50
C LEU A 50 1.24 -30.11 0.59
N ILE A 51 2.16 -31.07 0.71
CA ILE A 51 2.10 -32.32 -0.07
C ILE A 51 1.05 -33.27 0.50
N LEU A 52 1.02 -33.45 1.83
CA LEU A 52 0.14 -34.42 2.48
C LEU A 52 -1.30 -33.92 2.62
N LEU A 53 -1.47 -32.64 2.96
CA LEU A 53 -2.75 -32.01 3.26
C LEU A 53 -2.81 -30.62 2.60
N PRO A 54 -2.89 -30.55 1.26
CA PRO A 54 -2.71 -29.31 0.49
C PRO A 54 -3.64 -28.18 0.90
N TYR A 55 -4.96 -28.43 0.92
CA TYR A 55 -5.94 -27.40 1.25
C TYR A 55 -5.85 -26.96 2.72
N LEU A 56 -5.76 -27.91 3.65
CA LEU A 56 -5.68 -27.61 5.08
C LEU A 56 -4.41 -26.83 5.42
N THR A 57 -3.27 -27.24 4.86
CA THR A 57 -1.99 -26.58 5.10
C THR A 57 -1.96 -25.19 4.47
N ALA A 58 -2.50 -25.01 3.27
CA ALA A 58 -2.61 -23.70 2.64
C ALA A 58 -3.48 -22.75 3.48
N PHE A 59 -4.63 -23.19 3.99
CA PHE A 59 -5.47 -22.38 4.87
C PHE A 59 -4.79 -22.08 6.22
N ALA A 60 -4.18 -23.07 6.86
CA ALA A 60 -3.44 -22.88 8.10
C ALA A 60 -2.26 -21.90 7.92
N TYR A 61 -1.55 -21.98 6.78
CA TYR A 61 -0.49 -21.04 6.45
C TYR A 61 -1.02 -19.61 6.31
N LEU A 62 -2.11 -19.44 5.56
CA LEU A 62 -2.73 -18.12 5.37
C LEU A 62 -3.27 -17.53 6.70
N LEU A 63 -3.80 -18.35 7.61
CA LEU A 63 -4.25 -17.87 8.91
C LEU A 63 -3.10 -17.47 9.83
N THR A 64 -2.02 -18.24 9.84
CA THR A 64 -0.86 -17.98 10.70
C THR A 64 0.03 -16.85 10.18
N ARG A 65 0.16 -16.70 8.86
CA ARG A 65 1.05 -15.71 8.21
C ARG A 65 0.34 -14.62 7.41
N GLY A 66 -0.99 -14.63 7.31
CA GLY A 66 -1.77 -13.61 6.61
C GLY A 66 -1.68 -12.21 7.23
N ARG A 67 -1.18 -12.11 8.47
CA ARG A 67 -0.97 -10.84 9.19
C ARG A 67 -0.02 -9.86 8.49
N GLY A 68 0.85 -10.34 7.60
CA GLY A 68 1.77 -9.46 6.87
C GLY A 68 1.08 -8.47 5.91
N ILE A 69 -0.15 -8.72 5.48
CA ILE A 69 -0.86 -7.82 4.54
C ILE A 69 -1.45 -6.62 5.28
N ALA A 70 -1.99 -6.82 6.48
CA ALA A 70 -2.53 -5.73 7.29
C ALA A 70 -1.40 -4.83 7.83
N GLU A 71 -0.29 -5.42 8.28
CA GLU A 71 0.85 -4.67 8.81
C GLU A 71 1.53 -3.81 7.73
N ARG A 72 1.78 -4.37 6.53
CA ARG A 72 2.39 -3.62 5.41
C ARG A 72 1.47 -2.56 4.82
N ASN A 73 0.15 -2.74 4.89
CA ASN A 73 -0.78 -1.66 4.53
C ASN A 73 -0.69 -0.53 5.54
N ARG A 74 -0.58 -0.81 6.84
CA ARG A 74 -0.36 0.24 7.85
C ARG A 74 0.97 0.97 7.62
N GLU A 75 2.05 0.24 7.41
CA GLU A 75 3.38 0.80 7.19
C GLU A 75 3.43 1.65 5.90
N SER A 76 2.86 1.17 4.78
CA SER A 76 2.78 1.95 3.54
C SER A 76 1.83 3.16 3.64
N HIS A 77 0.75 3.07 4.42
CA HIS A 77 -0.09 4.23 4.73
C HIS A 77 0.62 5.25 5.62
N GLU A 78 1.41 4.79 6.59
CA GLU A 78 2.22 5.66 7.46
C GLU A 78 3.33 6.35 6.67
N GLU A 79 4.04 5.64 5.79
CA GLU A 79 5.03 6.22 4.87
C GLU A 79 4.40 7.23 3.89
N ALA A 80 3.26 6.89 3.29
CA ALA A 80 2.54 7.79 2.39
C ALA A 80 2.04 9.05 3.12
N LYS A 81 1.58 8.89 4.38
CA LYS A 81 1.18 10.01 5.23
C LYS A 81 2.38 10.89 5.59
N GLN A 82 3.52 10.31 5.97
CA GLN A 82 4.73 11.07 6.27
C GLN A 82 5.25 11.83 5.04
N ALA A 83 5.20 11.22 3.85
CA ALA A 83 5.56 11.88 2.60
C ALA A 83 4.61 13.04 2.26
N ALA A 84 3.30 12.85 2.47
CA ALA A 84 2.31 13.90 2.29
C ALA A 84 2.49 15.05 3.31
N ASP A 85 2.73 14.74 4.58
CA ASP A 85 2.97 15.73 5.64
C ASP A 85 4.29 16.48 5.41
N ALA A 86 5.31 15.83 4.85
CA ALA A 86 6.56 16.48 4.44
C ALA A 86 6.33 17.42 3.25
N TYR A 87 5.59 16.98 2.23
CA TYR A 87 5.22 17.81 1.08
C TYR A 87 4.37 19.02 1.50
N ILE A 88 3.39 18.82 2.40
CA ILE A 88 2.58 19.92 2.93
C ILE A 88 3.45 20.89 3.72
N ARG A 89 4.40 20.43 4.55
CA ARG A 89 5.32 21.34 5.25
C ARG A 89 6.24 22.12 4.31
N ASP A 90 6.71 21.48 3.25
CA ASP A 90 7.57 22.13 2.24
C ASP A 90 6.79 23.20 1.45
N VAL A 91 5.58 22.86 0.98
CA VAL A 91 4.74 23.78 0.20
C VAL A 91 4.09 24.86 1.07
N ALA A 92 3.63 24.51 2.28
CA ALA A 92 3.12 25.46 3.27
C ALA A 92 4.24 26.28 3.94
N GLY A 93 5.51 25.94 3.70
CA GLY A 93 6.69 26.73 4.05
C GLY A 93 6.70 28.13 3.43
N ARG A 94 5.86 28.40 2.41
CA ARG A 94 5.40 29.76 2.08
C ARG A 94 4.39 30.25 3.11
N SER A 95 4.86 30.36 4.36
CA SER A 95 4.12 30.92 5.48
C SER A 95 3.57 32.30 5.11
N GLY A 96 2.46 32.73 5.73
CA GLY A 96 1.92 34.08 5.52
C GLY A 96 2.99 35.17 5.69
N ALA A 97 4.00 34.94 6.53
CA ALA A 97 5.16 35.82 6.67
C ALA A 97 6.04 35.92 5.40
N ALA A 98 6.25 34.82 4.67
CA ALA A 98 6.97 34.83 3.39
C ALA A 98 6.18 35.57 2.30
N GLN A 99 4.85 35.40 2.26
CA GLN A 99 3.99 36.12 1.32
C GLN A 99 3.96 37.63 1.63
N ILE A 100 4.02 38.01 2.91
CA ILE A 100 4.13 39.42 3.33
C ILE A 100 5.51 39.98 2.97
N ALA A 101 6.58 39.19 3.10
CA ALA A 101 7.93 39.60 2.72
C ALA A 101 8.05 39.84 1.20
N ASP A 102 7.51 38.94 0.38
CA ASP A 102 7.47 39.09 -1.08
C ASP A 102 6.62 40.30 -1.51
N ALA A 103 5.45 40.49 -0.88
CA ALA A 103 4.61 41.66 -1.14
C ALA A 103 5.32 42.97 -0.76
N LYS A 104 6.13 42.97 0.31
CA LYS A 104 6.93 44.13 0.69
C LYS A 104 8.04 44.42 -0.33
N ALA A 105 8.69 43.40 -0.87
CA ALA A 105 9.69 43.57 -1.92
C ALA A 105 9.08 44.20 -3.19
N LEU A 106 7.84 43.83 -3.56
CA LEU A 106 7.13 44.44 -4.69
C LEU A 106 6.75 45.90 -4.45
N LEU A 107 6.38 46.25 -3.21
CA LEU A 107 6.09 47.63 -2.80
C LEU A 107 7.36 48.49 -2.83
N ASP A 108 8.46 47.98 -2.28
CA ASP A 108 9.75 48.67 -2.25
C ASP A 108 10.34 48.84 -3.67
N ALA A 109 10.02 47.91 -4.58
CA ALA A 109 10.33 48.02 -6.02
C ALA A 109 9.38 48.95 -6.78
N GLY A 110 8.34 49.50 -6.13
CA GLY A 110 7.34 50.36 -6.76
C GLY A 110 6.43 49.65 -7.77
N THR A 111 6.39 48.31 -7.75
CA THR A 111 5.57 47.50 -8.67
C THR A 111 4.11 47.45 -8.22
N ILE A 112 3.86 47.61 -6.92
CA ILE A 112 2.52 47.71 -6.33
C ILE A 112 2.41 48.95 -5.44
N SER A 113 1.19 49.41 -5.23
CA SER A 113 0.87 50.50 -4.32
C SER A 113 0.72 50.03 -2.87
N GLN A 114 0.78 50.97 -1.93
CA GLN A 114 0.58 50.70 -0.50
C GLN A 114 -0.77 50.01 -0.22
N ALA A 115 -1.83 50.43 -0.93
CA ALA A 115 -3.17 49.85 -0.77
C ALA A 115 -3.23 48.39 -1.22
N GLU A 116 -2.51 48.03 -2.29
CA GLU A 116 -2.42 46.65 -2.78
C GLU A 116 -1.59 45.77 -1.84
N PHE A 117 -0.51 46.32 -1.26
CA PHE A 117 0.26 45.63 -0.23
C PHE A 117 -0.59 45.32 1.01
N ASP A 118 -1.37 46.29 1.50
CA ASP A 118 -2.20 46.10 2.69
C ASP A 118 -3.29 45.03 2.47
N GLN A 119 -3.85 44.94 1.26
CA GLN A 119 -4.77 43.85 0.89
C GLN A 119 -4.09 42.47 0.88
N LEU A 120 -2.89 42.37 0.31
CA LEU A 120 -2.12 41.12 0.28
C LEU A 120 -1.69 40.68 1.69
N LYS A 121 -1.29 41.63 2.53
CA LYS A 121 -0.96 41.39 3.94
C LYS A 121 -2.16 40.90 4.74
N ALA A 122 -3.33 41.51 4.57
CA ALA A 122 -4.56 41.08 5.24
C ALA A 122 -4.96 39.65 4.83
N LYS A 123 -4.79 39.30 3.55
CA LYS A 123 -5.06 37.94 3.03
C LYS A 123 -4.07 36.89 3.55
N ALA A 124 -2.81 37.26 3.77
CA ALA A 124 -1.78 36.36 4.29
C ALA A 124 -1.84 36.17 5.82
N LEU A 125 -2.57 37.02 6.54
CA LEU A 125 -2.79 36.95 7.99
C LEU A 125 -4.12 36.30 8.39
N ALA A 126 -5.01 36.02 7.43
CA ALA A 126 -6.29 35.34 7.60
C ALA A 126 -6.12 33.82 7.52
#